data_AF-A0A7S1H7P4-F1
#
_entry.id   AF-A0A7S1H7P4-F1
#
_cell.length_a   1.000
_cell.length_b   1.000
_cell.length_c   1.000
_cell.angle_alpha   90.00
_cell.angle_beta   90.00
_cell.angle_gamma   90.00
#
_symmetry.space_group_name_H-M   'P 1'
#
loop_
_entity.id
_entity.type
_entity.pdbx_description
1 polymer ?
#
loop_
_entity_poly.entity_id
_entity_poly.type
_entity_poly.pdbx_seq_one_letter_code
_entity_poly.pdbx_strand_id
1 'polypeptide(L)'
;MVTVFGKGLRADGSLHRCIFNNTNGQEQVPPTGWLAAEASGDRIVCPAPAWPYPAPIQPLQLRVETLLGGETFFEEGDGEHRPNSFDFGFTEEISGVVPGVAFAGGEDVTVVGSGFSQSSTIYECVFRNAGGDESRGPAAPANAGNTTALVCGGARWLHPAGRASVSVERQGVPLDQAFAVIPIDFYEGWSALTPSIPAHSARAVFTGGGFANDPPVYQCRITVENQPSRLVDASHTTNSSSALLCDFGEWPGQAGPAHVELFRALP
;
A
#
# COMPACT_ATOMS: atom_id res chain seq x y z
N MET A 1 12.03 18.88 -1.62
CA MET A 1 13.01 19.95 -1.34
C MET A 1 12.24 21.22 -1.04
N VAL A 2 12.72 22.07 -0.13
CA VAL A 2 12.12 23.37 0.18
C VAL A 2 13.11 24.46 -0.22
N THR A 3 12.68 25.42 -1.04
CA THR A 3 13.48 26.57 -1.44
C THR A 3 13.02 27.79 -0.67
N VAL A 4 13.94 28.38 0.08
CA VAL A 4 13.73 29.63 0.82
C VAL A 4 14.38 30.77 0.04
N PHE A 5 13.64 31.85 -0.18
CA PHE A 5 14.15 33.07 -0.81
C PHE A 5 14.36 34.14 0.27
N GLY A 6 15.46 34.88 0.16
CA GLY A 6 15.80 35.93 1.12
C GLY A 6 16.85 36.88 0.57
N LYS A 7 17.30 37.84 1.39
CA LYS A 7 18.45 38.69 1.08
C LYS A 7 19.52 38.49 2.14
N GLY A 8 20.79 38.64 1.75
CA GLY A 8 21.91 38.52 2.69
C GLY A 8 22.27 37.08 3.06
N LEU A 9 21.78 36.11 2.29
CA LEU A 9 22.19 34.71 2.43
C LEU A 9 23.63 34.55 1.95
N ARG A 10 24.43 33.70 2.61
CA ARG A 10 25.82 33.47 2.16
C ARG A 10 25.81 32.43 1.06
N ALA A 11 26.37 32.80 -0.09
CA ALA A 11 26.46 31.93 -1.26
C ALA A 11 27.34 30.69 -1.07
N ASP A 12 28.08 30.58 0.05
CA ASP A 12 28.91 29.42 0.34
C ASP A 12 28.12 28.21 0.87
N GLY A 13 26.86 28.39 1.32
CA GLY A 13 25.94 27.34 1.79
C GLY A 13 26.37 26.58 3.05
N SER A 14 27.68 26.57 3.33
CA SER A 14 28.37 25.85 4.40
C SER A 14 28.07 26.34 5.82
N LEU A 15 27.24 27.37 5.94
CA LEU A 15 26.92 28.00 7.20
C LEU A 15 25.44 27.94 7.55
N HIS A 16 24.57 27.43 6.67
CA HIS A 16 23.13 27.41 6.89
C HIS A 16 22.64 26.00 7.22
N ARG A 17 21.96 25.88 8.36
CA ARG A 17 21.33 24.65 8.83
C ARG A 17 19.82 24.78 8.72
N CYS A 18 19.20 23.85 8.00
CA CYS A 18 17.75 23.74 7.92
C CYS A 18 17.24 22.80 9.03
N ILE A 19 16.34 23.30 9.86
CA ILE A 19 15.69 22.56 10.94
C ILE A 19 14.21 22.56 10.66
N PHE A 20 13.63 21.37 10.63
CA PHE A 20 12.21 21.19 10.41
C PHE A 20 11.57 20.81 11.73
N ASN A 21 10.62 21.59 12.22
CA ASN A 21 9.97 21.35 13.50
C ASN A 21 8.44 21.38 13.37
N ASN A 22 7.75 20.62 14.22
CA ASN A 22 6.30 20.76 14.37
C ASN A 22 5.94 21.56 15.63
N THR A 23 4.65 21.83 15.79
CA THR A 23 4.12 22.56 16.96
C THR A 23 4.21 21.80 18.27
N ASN A 24 4.53 20.50 18.23
CA ASN A 24 4.86 19.69 19.40
C ASN A 24 6.35 19.76 19.79
N GLY A 25 7.15 20.58 19.11
CA GLY A 25 8.59 20.73 19.37
C GLY A 25 9.44 19.55 18.88
N GLN A 26 8.90 18.66 18.05
CA GLN A 26 9.66 17.58 17.44
C GLN A 26 10.45 18.15 16.26
N GLU A 27 11.77 17.97 16.27
CA GLU A 27 12.67 18.48 15.23
C GLU A 27 13.26 17.35 14.38
N GLN A 28 13.55 17.65 13.11
CA GLN A 28 14.34 16.83 12.20
C GLN A 28 15.32 17.69 11.40
N VAL A 29 16.46 17.09 11.07
CA VAL A 29 17.54 17.70 10.28
C VAL A 29 17.88 16.76 9.12
N PRO A 30 18.22 17.28 7.93
CA PRO A 30 18.61 16.44 6.80
C PRO A 30 19.78 15.49 7.09
N PRO A 31 19.78 14.26 6.52
CA PRO A 31 20.80 13.24 6.80
C PRO A 31 22.18 13.53 6.20
N THR A 32 22.28 14.36 5.16
CA THR A 32 23.55 14.71 4.47
C THR A 32 24.45 15.66 5.26
N GLY A 33 24.24 15.77 6.56
CA GLY A 33 24.91 16.74 7.40
C GLY A 33 24.24 18.11 7.31
N TRP A 34 24.62 18.95 8.25
CA TRP A 34 23.98 20.17 8.74
C TRP A 34 23.79 21.31 7.73
N LEU A 35 23.93 21.07 6.42
CA LEU A 35 24.10 22.10 5.41
C LEU A 35 22.97 22.10 4.38
N ALA A 36 22.59 23.30 3.97
CA ALA A 36 21.78 23.51 2.77
C ALA A 36 22.42 22.81 1.56
N ALA A 37 21.59 22.19 0.72
CA ALA A 37 22.06 21.53 -0.51
C ALA A 37 22.59 22.55 -1.54
N GLU A 38 22.07 23.77 -1.48
CA GLU A 38 22.52 24.88 -2.30
C GLU A 38 22.24 26.19 -1.54
N ALA A 39 23.15 27.16 -1.63
CA ALA A 39 22.87 28.53 -1.25
C ALA A 39 23.43 29.49 -2.29
N SER A 40 22.70 30.55 -2.57
CA SER A 40 23.15 31.73 -3.29
C SER A 40 22.95 32.96 -2.40
N GLY A 41 23.29 34.14 -2.89
CA GLY A 41 23.04 35.40 -2.18
C GLY A 41 21.56 35.67 -1.83
N ASP A 42 20.65 34.96 -2.52
CA ASP A 42 19.21 35.21 -2.50
C ASP A 42 18.31 33.96 -2.33
N ARG A 43 18.87 32.74 -2.38
CA ARG A 43 18.12 31.52 -2.11
C ARG A 43 18.92 30.50 -1.30
N ILE A 44 18.22 29.67 -0.53
CA ILE A 44 18.72 28.47 0.12
C ILE A 44 17.81 27.31 -0.25
N VAL A 45 18.39 26.16 -0.63
CA VAL A 45 17.68 24.92 -0.89
C VAL A 45 17.91 23.96 0.27
N CYS A 46 16.85 23.69 1.01
CA CYS A 46 16.82 22.74 2.11
C CYS A 46 16.28 21.38 1.61
N PRO A 47 17.07 20.30 1.64
CA PRO A 47 16.51 18.95 1.52
C PRO A 47 15.51 18.75 2.65
N ALA A 48 14.32 18.24 2.34
CA ALA A 48 13.39 17.83 3.39
C ALA A 48 13.91 16.50 3.97
N PRO A 49 14.08 16.37 5.30
CA PRO A 49 14.41 15.09 5.91
C PRO A 49 13.23 14.12 5.77
N ALA A 50 13.51 12.83 5.91
CA ALA A 50 12.45 11.88 6.20
C ALA A 50 11.79 12.28 7.54
N TRP A 51 10.46 12.30 7.56
CA TRP A 51 9.70 12.69 8.75
C TRP A 51 9.19 11.43 9.46
N PRO A 52 9.76 11.04 10.62
CA PRO A 52 9.38 9.82 11.31
C PRO A 52 8.10 9.97 12.14
N TYR A 53 7.52 11.17 12.21
CA TYR A 53 6.32 11.46 12.98
C TYR A 53 5.08 11.48 12.08
N PRO A 54 3.86 11.37 12.65
CA PRO A 54 2.64 11.50 11.87
C PRO A 54 2.61 12.84 11.12
N ALA A 55 2.00 12.86 9.94
CA ALA A 55 1.72 14.09 9.22
C ALA A 55 0.94 15.03 10.16
N PRO A 56 1.48 16.23 10.46
CA PRO A 56 0.85 17.13 11.40
C PRO A 56 -0.42 17.73 10.79
N ILE A 57 -1.41 18.01 11.64
CA ILE A 57 -2.63 18.73 11.23
C ILE A 57 -2.30 20.20 10.93
N GLN A 58 -1.26 20.72 11.58
CA GLN A 58 -0.75 22.08 11.39
C GLN A 58 0.50 22.06 10.50
N PRO A 59 0.80 23.15 9.79
CA PRO A 59 2.03 23.23 9.00
C PRO A 59 3.26 23.00 9.88
N LEU A 60 4.27 22.37 9.29
CA LEU A 60 5.60 22.32 9.86
C LEU A 60 6.26 23.69 9.71
N GLN A 61 7.15 24.00 10.63
CA GLN A 61 8.00 25.17 10.59
C GLN A 61 9.38 24.79 10.06
N LEU A 62 9.88 25.55 9.10
CA LEU A 62 11.27 25.51 8.66
C LEU A 62 12.02 26.65 9.32
N ARG A 63 12.98 26.31 10.18
CA ARG A 63 13.96 27.24 10.76
C ARG A 63 15.29 27.13 10.04
N VAL A 64 15.82 28.26 9.59
CA VAL A 64 17.19 28.35 9.06
C VAL A 64 18.06 28.95 10.15
N GLU A 65 19.12 28.25 10.57
CA GLU A 65 20.11 28.72 11.55
C GLU A 65 21.46 28.95 10.86
N THR A 66 22.23 29.93 11.33
CA THR A 66 23.61 30.14 10.88
C THR A 66 24.62 29.62 11.91
N LEU A 67 25.56 28.78 11.47
CA LEU A 67 26.53 28.10 12.35
C LEU A 67 27.55 29.05 13.02
N LEU A 68 27.67 30.31 12.57
CA LEU A 68 28.56 31.33 13.15
C LEU A 68 27.99 32.02 14.41
N GLY A 69 26.94 31.47 15.02
CA GLY A 69 26.51 31.86 16.37
C GLY A 69 25.61 33.10 16.46
N GLY A 70 24.73 33.31 15.48
CA GLY A 70 23.71 34.36 15.52
C GLY A 70 22.34 33.84 15.06
N GLU A 71 21.27 34.35 15.67
CA GLU A 71 19.93 34.21 15.11
C GLU A 71 19.92 34.88 13.74
N THR A 72 19.60 34.13 12.70
CA THR A 72 19.27 34.75 11.43
C THR A 72 17.87 35.32 11.55
N PHE A 73 17.74 36.60 11.20
CA PHE A 73 16.47 37.30 11.07
C PHE A 73 16.23 37.56 9.59
N PHE A 74 15.00 37.32 9.14
CA PHE A 74 14.51 37.74 7.85
C PHE A 74 13.67 39.00 8.08
N GLU A 75 13.91 40.02 7.27
CA GLU A 75 13.07 41.20 7.22
C GLU A 75 11.87 40.86 6.34
N GLU A 76 10.66 40.85 6.92
CA GLU A 76 9.43 40.75 6.12
C GLU A 76 9.25 42.04 5.31
N GLY A 77 8.43 42.00 4.26
CA GLY A 77 8.19 43.17 3.38
C GLY A 77 7.60 44.40 4.08
N ASP A 78 7.26 44.29 5.37
CA ASP A 78 6.76 45.35 6.25
C ASP A 78 7.83 45.96 7.19
N GLY A 79 9.08 45.47 7.16
CA GLY A 79 10.17 45.90 8.03
C GLY A 79 10.15 45.28 9.43
N GLU A 80 9.23 44.34 9.71
CA GLU A 80 9.23 43.58 10.96
C GLU A 80 10.31 42.48 10.89
N HIS A 81 11.09 42.36 11.96
CA HIS A 81 12.07 41.29 12.11
C HIS A 81 11.39 40.12 12.82
N ARG A 82 11.08 39.06 12.07
CA ARG A 82 10.50 37.84 12.64
C ARG A 82 11.52 36.71 12.68
N PRO A 83 11.42 35.78 13.65
CA PRO A 83 12.19 34.55 13.61
C PRO A 83 11.96 33.86 12.28
N ASN A 84 13.03 33.33 11.69
CA ASN A 84 13.05 32.64 10.41
C ASN A 84 12.21 31.36 10.44
N SER A 85 10.89 31.47 10.42
CA SER A 85 9.97 30.34 10.48
C SER A 85 9.03 30.41 9.28
N PHE A 86 9.12 29.42 8.41
CA PHE A 86 8.21 29.26 7.28
C PHE A 86 7.30 28.07 7.50
N ASP A 87 6.00 28.30 7.32
CA ASP A 87 5.02 27.23 7.33
C ASP A 87 5.09 26.45 6.02
N PHE A 88 5.19 25.12 6.10
CA PHE A 88 5.06 24.23 4.96
C PHE A 88 4.27 22.97 5.32
N GLY A 89 3.52 22.43 4.36
CA GLY A 89 2.76 21.20 4.54
C GLY A 89 3.63 19.97 4.30
N PHE A 90 3.57 19.00 5.22
CA PHE A 90 4.03 17.64 4.95
C PHE A 90 2.79 16.79 4.69
N THR A 91 2.59 16.37 3.44
CA THR A 91 1.50 15.49 3.06
C THR A 91 1.91 14.03 3.19
N GLU A 92 0.92 13.17 3.35
CA GLU A 92 1.12 11.73 3.40
C GLU A 92 1.36 11.22 1.99
N GLU A 93 2.37 10.38 1.84
CA GLU A 93 2.80 9.90 0.54
C GLU A 93 2.98 8.38 0.58
N ILE A 94 2.52 7.70 -0.46
CA ILE A 94 2.84 6.29 -0.70
C ILE A 94 3.94 6.19 -1.76
N SER A 95 4.87 5.26 -1.54
CA SER A 95 6.04 5.08 -2.41
C SER A 95 6.18 3.66 -2.95
N GLY A 96 5.43 2.68 -2.42
CA GLY A 96 5.47 1.33 -2.95
C GLY A 96 4.58 0.34 -2.21
N VAL A 97 4.66 -0.92 -2.61
CA VAL A 97 3.96 -2.04 -1.98
C VAL A 97 4.87 -3.26 -1.87
N VAL A 98 4.77 -3.98 -0.76
CA VAL A 98 5.55 -5.19 -0.45
C VAL A 98 4.62 -6.24 0.18
N PRO A 99 4.57 -7.47 -0.36
CA PRO A 99 5.19 -7.90 -1.61
C PRO A 99 4.56 -7.19 -2.84
N GLY A 100 5.30 -7.15 -3.95
CA GLY A 100 4.78 -6.66 -5.25
C GLY A 100 3.88 -7.68 -5.98
N VAL A 101 3.68 -8.85 -5.37
CA VAL A 101 2.83 -9.94 -5.84
C VAL A 101 1.98 -10.43 -4.67
N ALA A 102 0.72 -10.77 -4.88
CA ALA A 102 -0.15 -11.27 -3.82
C ALA A 102 -1.18 -12.26 -4.35
N PHE A 103 -1.71 -13.15 -3.49
CA PHE A 103 -2.87 -13.95 -3.85
C PHE A 103 -4.16 -13.14 -3.72
N ALA A 104 -5.01 -13.20 -4.75
CA ALA A 104 -6.28 -12.49 -4.78
C ALA A 104 -7.26 -12.88 -3.64
N GLY A 105 -7.02 -14.04 -3.01
CA GLY A 105 -7.81 -14.58 -1.89
C GLY A 105 -7.71 -13.81 -0.56
N GLY A 106 -6.94 -12.73 -0.48
CA GLY A 106 -6.88 -11.86 0.70
C GLY A 106 -5.63 -12.00 1.56
N GLU A 107 -4.46 -12.10 0.91
CA GLU A 107 -3.17 -11.99 1.59
C GLU A 107 -2.92 -10.53 2.01
N ASP A 108 -2.28 -10.34 3.17
CA ASP A 108 -1.92 -9.01 3.65
C ASP A 108 -0.79 -8.43 2.78
N VAL A 109 -0.98 -7.18 2.33
CA VAL A 109 0.05 -6.43 1.60
C VAL A 109 0.42 -5.18 2.38
N THR A 110 1.71 -4.84 2.38
CA THR A 110 2.22 -3.67 3.09
C THR A 110 2.52 -2.55 2.10
N VAL A 111 1.79 -1.45 2.20
CA VAL A 111 2.11 -0.20 1.51
C VAL A 111 3.19 0.53 2.29
N VAL A 112 4.27 0.90 1.59
CA VAL A 112 5.36 1.70 2.15
C VAL A 112 5.20 3.16 1.73
N GLY A 113 5.56 4.07 2.61
CA GLY A 113 5.36 5.49 2.41
C GLY A 113 5.92 6.34 3.56
N SER A 114 5.35 7.52 3.75
CA SER A 114 5.79 8.47 4.77
C SER A 114 4.64 9.33 5.28
N GLY A 115 4.73 9.74 6.55
CA GLY A 115 3.78 10.65 7.19
C GLY A 115 2.47 10.00 7.63
N PHE A 116 2.32 8.67 7.56
CA PHE A 116 1.06 8.02 7.95
C PHE A 116 0.69 8.33 9.41
N SER A 117 -0.58 8.63 9.63
CA SER A 117 -1.16 8.73 10.96
C SER A 117 -1.14 7.39 11.67
N GLN A 118 -1.00 7.44 12.99
CA GLN A 118 -1.01 6.25 13.85
C GLN A 118 -2.42 5.69 14.08
N SER A 119 -3.47 6.38 13.61
CA SER A 119 -4.85 5.90 13.72
C SER A 119 -5.18 4.92 12.59
N SER A 120 -5.55 3.68 12.96
CA SER A 120 -5.78 2.57 12.04
C SER A 120 -7.13 2.58 11.32
N THR A 121 -8.02 3.51 11.63
CA THR A 121 -9.43 3.44 11.16
C THR A 121 -9.77 4.44 10.06
N ILE A 122 -8.77 5.09 9.47
CA ILE A 122 -8.99 6.18 8.52
C ILE A 122 -8.45 5.90 7.12
N TYR A 123 -7.64 4.84 6.95
CA TYR A 123 -7.06 4.47 5.67
C TYR A 123 -7.77 3.29 5.03
N GLU A 124 -7.87 3.35 3.71
CA GLU A 124 -8.33 2.26 2.87
C GLU A 124 -7.34 2.05 1.72
N CYS A 125 -6.94 0.81 1.49
CA CYS A 125 -6.20 0.45 0.30
C CYS A 125 -7.19 0.22 -0.84
N VAL A 126 -6.88 0.80 -1.99
CA VAL A 126 -7.68 0.72 -3.21
C VAL A 126 -6.83 0.07 -4.29
N PHE A 127 -7.31 -1.05 -4.81
CA PHE A 127 -6.70 -1.80 -5.89
C PHE A 127 -7.53 -1.59 -7.14
N ARG A 128 -6.90 -1.23 -8.27
CA ARG A 128 -7.62 -0.97 -9.52
C ARG A 128 -6.87 -1.54 -10.72
N ASN A 129 -7.57 -2.21 -11.63
CA ASN A 129 -6.97 -2.68 -12.89
C ASN A 129 -7.16 -1.65 -14.02
N ALA A 130 -6.56 -1.92 -15.19
CA ALA A 130 -6.70 -1.07 -16.37
C ALA A 130 -8.14 -1.04 -16.95
N GLY A 131 -8.96 -2.06 -16.63
CA GLY A 131 -10.38 -2.12 -17.00
C GLY A 131 -11.29 -1.27 -16.12
N GLY A 132 -10.76 -0.69 -15.04
CA GLY A 132 -11.53 0.10 -14.08
C GLY A 132 -12.17 -0.72 -12.96
N ASP A 133 -11.97 -2.04 -12.93
CA ASP A 133 -12.41 -2.87 -11.82
C ASP A 133 -11.62 -2.51 -10.56
N GLU A 134 -12.34 -2.42 -9.45
CA GLU A 134 -11.78 -1.95 -8.18
C GLU A 134 -12.11 -2.90 -7.03
N SER A 135 -11.17 -3.06 -6.11
CA SER A 135 -11.39 -3.69 -4.80
C SER A 135 -10.83 -2.79 -3.71
N ARG A 136 -11.50 -2.77 -2.55
CA ARG A 136 -11.13 -1.95 -1.40
C ARG A 136 -10.93 -2.81 -0.17
N GLY A 137 -9.99 -2.42 0.69
CA GLY A 137 -9.74 -3.08 1.96
C GLY A 137 -9.30 -2.08 3.03
N PRO A 138 -9.58 -2.36 4.32
CA PRO A 138 -9.11 -1.52 5.40
C PRO A 138 -7.58 -1.52 5.45
N ALA A 139 -7.00 -0.39 5.84
CA ALA A 139 -5.56 -0.26 6.00
C ALA A 139 -5.22 0.32 7.38
N ALA A 140 -4.19 -0.23 8.01
CA ALA A 140 -3.77 0.17 9.35
C ALA A 140 -2.24 0.28 9.42
N PRO A 141 -1.67 1.15 10.28
CA PRO A 141 -0.24 1.14 10.56
C PRO A 141 0.27 -0.26 10.92
N ALA A 142 1.39 -0.66 10.33
CA ALA A 142 1.92 -2.02 10.51
C ALA A 142 2.21 -2.36 11.97
N ASN A 143 2.54 -1.36 12.79
CA ASN A 143 2.66 -1.46 14.23
C ASN A 143 2.23 -0.12 14.86
N ALA A 144 1.92 -0.13 16.17
CA ALA A 144 1.67 1.10 16.91
C ALA A 144 2.86 2.06 16.77
N GLY A 145 2.60 3.29 16.33
CA GLY A 145 3.64 4.29 16.09
C GLY A 145 4.29 4.25 14.71
N ASN A 146 3.99 3.28 13.85
CA ASN A 146 4.56 3.22 12.51
C ASN A 146 3.93 4.27 11.59
N THR A 147 4.77 5.15 11.05
CA THR A 147 4.39 6.27 10.17
C THR A 147 4.85 6.06 8.73
N THR A 148 5.43 4.89 8.44
CA THR A 148 6.11 4.58 7.16
C THR A 148 5.57 3.33 6.48
N ALA A 149 4.71 2.56 7.15
CA ALA A 149 4.09 1.37 6.58
C ALA A 149 2.64 1.22 7.03
N LEU A 150 1.76 0.97 6.06
CA LEU A 150 0.37 0.56 6.25
C LEU A 150 0.21 -0.89 5.78
N VAL A 151 -0.44 -1.73 6.58
CA VAL A 151 -0.87 -3.07 6.21
C VAL A 151 -2.31 -2.99 5.71
N CYS A 152 -2.53 -3.38 4.47
CA CYS A 152 -3.85 -3.57 3.87
C CYS A 152 -4.38 -4.94 4.30
N GLY A 153 -4.94 -5.01 5.51
CA GLY A 153 -5.37 -6.27 6.12
C GLY A 153 -6.57 -6.88 5.39
N GLY A 154 -6.45 -8.12 4.95
CA GLY A 154 -7.54 -8.83 4.27
C GLY A 154 -7.99 -8.17 2.97
N ALA A 155 -7.09 -7.44 2.30
CA ALA A 155 -7.31 -6.87 0.99
C ALA A 155 -7.58 -7.97 -0.05
N ARG A 156 -8.85 -8.21 -0.35
CA ARG A 156 -9.28 -9.21 -1.34
C ARG A 156 -9.40 -8.57 -2.71
N TRP A 157 -8.79 -9.20 -3.70
CA TRP A 157 -9.01 -8.85 -5.10
C TRP A 157 -10.19 -9.68 -5.63
N LEU A 158 -11.32 -9.03 -5.86
CA LEU A 158 -12.60 -9.68 -6.22
C LEU A 158 -12.77 -9.89 -7.72
N HIS A 159 -11.74 -9.62 -8.51
CA HIS A 159 -11.74 -9.72 -9.97
C HIS A 159 -10.76 -10.80 -10.42
N PRO A 160 -10.76 -11.21 -11.70
CA PRO A 160 -9.79 -12.16 -12.21
C PRO A 160 -8.35 -11.73 -11.90
N ALA A 161 -7.48 -12.71 -11.65
CA ALA A 161 -6.07 -12.49 -11.38
C ALA A 161 -5.41 -11.70 -12.52
N GLY A 162 -4.48 -10.82 -12.16
CA GLY A 162 -3.85 -9.92 -13.10
C GLY A 162 -3.20 -8.73 -12.42
N ARG A 163 -2.71 -7.80 -13.25
CA ARG A 163 -2.05 -6.58 -12.79
C ARG A 163 -3.07 -5.53 -12.34
N ALA A 164 -2.84 -4.98 -11.15
CA ALA A 164 -3.55 -3.83 -10.61
C ALA A 164 -2.55 -2.74 -10.19
N SER A 165 -3.08 -1.54 -9.93
CA SER A 165 -2.39 -0.46 -9.22
C SER A 165 -2.90 -0.38 -7.79
N VAL A 166 -2.02 0.00 -6.87
CA VAL A 166 -2.34 0.27 -5.47
C VAL A 166 -2.36 1.78 -5.24
N SER A 167 -3.42 2.27 -4.61
CA SER A 167 -3.46 3.58 -3.98
C SER A 167 -3.98 3.48 -2.56
N VAL A 168 -3.73 4.49 -1.74
CA VAL A 168 -4.30 4.59 -0.40
C VAL A 168 -5.17 5.84 -0.36
N GLU A 169 -6.36 5.70 0.21
CA GLU A 169 -7.25 6.81 0.50
C GLU A 169 -7.33 7.01 2.02
N ARG A 170 -7.43 8.27 2.44
CA ARG A 170 -7.74 8.66 3.80
C ARG A 170 -9.11 9.32 3.81
N GLN A 171 -10.11 8.65 4.41
CA GLN A 171 -11.50 9.12 4.43
C GLN A 171 -12.04 9.48 3.04
N GLY A 172 -11.72 8.66 2.03
CA GLY A 172 -12.13 8.84 0.64
C GLY A 172 -11.28 9.83 -0.18
N VAL A 173 -10.24 10.43 0.41
CA VAL A 173 -9.31 11.32 -0.30
C VAL A 173 -8.03 10.55 -0.62
N PRO A 174 -7.63 10.43 -1.91
CA PRO A 174 -6.38 9.77 -2.27
C PRO A 174 -5.16 10.48 -1.66
N LEU A 175 -4.22 9.69 -1.14
CA LEU A 175 -2.92 10.18 -0.70
C LEU A 175 -2.03 10.52 -1.91
N ASP A 176 -1.01 11.35 -1.70
CA ASP A 176 0.00 11.63 -2.71
C ASP A 176 0.80 10.35 -3.03
N GLN A 177 1.31 10.25 -4.25
CA GLN A 177 2.07 9.08 -4.70
C GLN A 177 3.41 9.52 -5.28
N ALA A 178 4.50 8.86 -4.86
CA ALA A 178 5.83 9.08 -5.39
C ALA A 178 5.93 8.74 -6.89
N PHE A 179 5.03 7.87 -7.36
CA PHE A 179 4.95 7.40 -8.73
C PHE A 179 3.51 7.53 -9.24
N ALA A 180 3.35 7.74 -10.55
CA ALA A 180 2.02 7.82 -11.16
C ALA A 180 1.19 6.54 -10.96
N VAL A 181 1.86 5.39 -10.86
CA VAL A 181 1.25 4.08 -10.65
C VAL A 181 2.18 3.22 -9.80
N ILE A 182 1.65 2.64 -8.71
CA ILE A 182 2.33 1.61 -7.91
C ILE A 182 1.73 0.26 -8.27
N PRO A 183 2.42 -0.58 -9.08
CA PRO A 183 1.84 -1.84 -9.55
C PRO A 183 1.87 -2.94 -8.49
N ILE A 184 0.89 -3.84 -8.58
CA ILE A 184 0.86 -5.13 -7.88
C ILE A 184 0.30 -6.19 -8.83
N ASP A 185 0.90 -7.39 -8.82
CA ASP A 185 0.41 -8.51 -9.61
C ASP A 185 -0.35 -9.50 -8.71
N PHE A 186 -1.66 -9.64 -8.94
CA PHE A 186 -2.49 -10.60 -8.23
C PHE A 186 -2.48 -11.96 -8.94
N TYR A 187 -2.22 -13.02 -8.17
CA TYR A 187 -2.30 -14.40 -8.61
C TYR A 187 -3.57 -15.06 -8.09
N GLU A 188 -4.01 -16.07 -8.83
CA GLU A 188 -5.10 -16.96 -8.44
C GLU A 188 -4.69 -17.74 -7.18
N GLY A 189 -5.57 -17.80 -6.20
CA GLY A 189 -5.30 -18.49 -4.96
C GLY A 189 -6.58 -18.90 -4.26
N TRP A 190 -6.53 -20.04 -3.57
CA TRP A 190 -7.63 -20.54 -2.75
C TRP A 190 -7.16 -20.78 -1.33
N SER A 191 -8.05 -20.54 -0.38
CA SER A 191 -7.76 -20.59 1.06
C SER A 191 -8.60 -21.62 1.80
N ALA A 192 -9.70 -22.07 1.20
CA ALA A 192 -10.56 -23.07 1.82
C ALA A 192 -11.21 -24.01 0.80
N LEU A 193 -11.53 -25.21 1.27
CA LEU A 193 -12.30 -26.23 0.57
C LEU A 193 -13.48 -26.61 1.47
N THR A 194 -14.70 -26.38 1.00
CA THR A 194 -15.94 -26.62 1.77
C THR A 194 -16.96 -27.38 0.91
N PRO A 195 -17.76 -28.33 1.42
CA PRO A 195 -17.63 -29.15 2.62
C PRO A 195 -17.09 -30.57 2.30
N SER A 196 -17.10 -31.45 3.30
CA SER A 196 -16.85 -32.90 3.17
C SER A 196 -17.71 -33.52 2.08
N ILE A 197 -17.09 -34.29 1.19
CA ILE A 197 -17.69 -34.92 0.00
C ILE A 197 -18.53 -36.13 0.42
N PRO A 198 -19.88 -36.04 0.50
CA PRO A 198 -20.70 -37.20 0.78
C PRO A 198 -20.73 -38.11 -0.45
N ALA A 199 -20.73 -39.43 -0.27
CA ALA A 199 -20.70 -40.38 -1.39
C ALA A 199 -21.87 -40.21 -2.39
N HIS A 200 -23.01 -39.71 -1.94
CA HIS A 200 -24.21 -39.53 -2.77
C HIS A 200 -24.27 -38.18 -3.51
N SER A 201 -23.45 -37.19 -3.13
CA SER A 201 -23.48 -35.83 -3.69
C SER A 201 -22.11 -35.16 -3.57
N ALA A 202 -21.12 -35.76 -4.21
CA ALA A 202 -19.73 -35.36 -4.10
C ALA A 202 -19.51 -33.96 -4.68
N ARG A 203 -19.60 -32.92 -3.84
CA ARG A 203 -19.41 -31.51 -4.22
C ARG A 203 -18.27 -30.90 -3.45
N ALA A 204 -17.41 -30.19 -4.17
CA ALA A 204 -16.31 -29.42 -3.61
C ALA A 204 -16.47 -27.95 -3.99
N VAL A 205 -16.46 -27.06 -2.99
CA VAL A 205 -16.41 -25.61 -3.19
C VAL A 205 -15.03 -25.11 -2.79
N PHE A 206 -14.26 -24.66 -3.77
CA PHE A 206 -13.02 -23.94 -3.56
C PHE A 206 -13.34 -22.47 -3.29
N THR A 207 -12.93 -21.95 -2.15
CA THR A 207 -13.06 -20.53 -1.79
C THR A 207 -11.69 -19.87 -1.91
N GLY A 208 -11.64 -18.75 -2.63
CA GLY A 208 -10.40 -18.08 -3.01
C GLY A 208 -10.64 -16.71 -3.61
N GLY A 209 -9.79 -16.33 -4.55
CA GLY A 209 -9.91 -15.10 -5.33
C GLY A 209 -9.13 -15.21 -6.64
N GLY A 210 -9.46 -14.33 -7.59
CA GLY A 210 -8.72 -14.26 -8.85
C GLY A 210 -9.18 -15.24 -9.93
N PHE A 211 -10.21 -16.06 -9.68
CA PHE A 211 -10.65 -17.04 -10.67
C PHE A 211 -11.19 -16.35 -11.94
N ALA A 212 -10.68 -16.74 -13.10
CA ALA A 212 -11.14 -16.23 -14.39
C ALA A 212 -12.58 -16.69 -14.69
N ASN A 213 -13.42 -15.77 -15.17
CA ASN A 213 -14.85 -16.05 -15.43
C ASN A 213 -15.11 -16.71 -16.80
N ASP A 214 -14.11 -16.79 -17.68
CA ASP A 214 -14.29 -17.34 -19.01
C ASP A 214 -14.30 -18.88 -18.96
N PRO A 215 -15.30 -19.56 -19.55
CA PRO A 215 -15.34 -21.01 -19.58
C PRO A 215 -14.58 -21.61 -20.77
N PRO A 216 -14.06 -22.84 -20.65
CA PRO A 216 -13.72 -23.54 -19.41
C PRO A 216 -12.25 -23.28 -19.05
N VAL A 217 -11.99 -22.55 -17.96
CA VAL A 217 -10.61 -22.27 -17.52
C VAL A 217 -10.18 -23.16 -16.36
N TYR A 218 -11.10 -23.81 -15.63
CA TYR A 218 -10.76 -24.61 -14.46
C TYR A 218 -11.37 -25.99 -14.49
N GLN A 219 -10.61 -26.94 -13.95
CA GLN A 219 -11.01 -28.32 -13.81
C GLN A 219 -10.60 -28.84 -12.44
N CYS A 220 -11.38 -29.77 -11.91
CA CYS A 220 -11.15 -30.37 -10.61
C CYS A 220 -10.92 -31.86 -10.77
N ARG A 221 -9.97 -32.38 -9.99
CA ARG A 221 -9.62 -33.80 -9.95
C ARG A 221 -9.87 -34.30 -8.55
N ILE A 222 -10.67 -35.34 -8.43
CA ILE A 222 -10.80 -36.09 -7.19
C ILE A 222 -10.12 -37.45 -7.35
N THR A 223 -9.32 -37.82 -6.38
CA THR A 223 -8.68 -39.14 -6.28
C THR A 223 -9.08 -39.78 -4.97
N VAL A 224 -9.72 -40.95 -5.02
CA VAL A 224 -10.05 -41.77 -3.85
C VAL A 224 -9.11 -42.98 -3.85
N GLU A 225 -8.64 -43.38 -2.68
CA GLU A 225 -7.70 -44.49 -2.54
C GLU A 225 -8.20 -45.76 -3.29
N ASN A 226 -7.32 -46.37 -4.10
CA ASN A 226 -7.62 -47.54 -4.93
C ASN A 226 -8.74 -47.35 -5.98
N GLN A 227 -9.05 -46.11 -6.36
CA GLN A 227 -10.00 -45.80 -7.43
C GLN A 227 -9.34 -44.92 -8.50
N PRO A 228 -9.79 -45.00 -9.77
CA PRO A 228 -9.36 -44.06 -10.79
C PRO A 228 -9.80 -42.64 -10.43
N SER A 229 -8.97 -41.65 -10.78
CA SER A 229 -9.32 -40.25 -10.57
C SER A 229 -10.46 -39.84 -11.50
N ARG A 230 -11.30 -38.89 -11.02
CA ARG A 230 -12.35 -38.28 -11.83
C ARG A 230 -12.06 -36.81 -12.05
N LEU A 231 -12.24 -36.37 -13.30
CA LEU A 231 -12.10 -34.99 -13.74
C LEU A 231 -13.48 -34.42 -14.00
N VAL A 232 -13.73 -33.21 -13.52
CA VAL A 232 -14.94 -32.44 -13.83
C VAL A 232 -14.56 -30.99 -14.07
N ASP A 233 -15.31 -30.31 -14.93
CA ASP A 233 -15.14 -28.87 -15.11
C ASP A 233 -15.63 -28.13 -13.86
N ALA A 234 -14.90 -27.07 -13.48
CA ALA A 234 -15.34 -26.20 -12.40
C ALA A 234 -16.31 -25.15 -12.94
N SER A 235 -17.29 -24.79 -12.13
CA SER A 235 -18.26 -23.73 -12.41
C SER A 235 -18.22 -22.70 -11.31
N HIS A 236 -18.46 -21.42 -11.60
CA HIS A 236 -18.53 -20.41 -10.54
C HIS A 236 -19.82 -20.58 -9.72
N THR A 237 -19.73 -20.55 -8.38
CA THR A 237 -20.93 -20.65 -7.51
C THR A 237 -21.78 -19.39 -7.51
N THR A 238 -21.17 -18.26 -7.86
CA THR A 238 -21.76 -16.92 -7.88
C THR A 238 -21.11 -16.14 -9.02
N ASN A 239 -21.63 -14.99 -9.44
CA ASN A 239 -20.96 -14.10 -10.40
C ASN A 239 -19.67 -13.43 -9.82
N SER A 240 -18.94 -14.14 -8.95
CA SER A 240 -17.72 -13.67 -8.32
C SER A 240 -16.55 -14.57 -8.70
N SER A 241 -15.37 -13.96 -8.81
CA SER A 241 -14.09 -14.66 -9.00
C SER A 241 -13.58 -15.33 -7.71
N SER A 242 -14.45 -15.48 -6.69
CA SER A 242 -14.07 -15.88 -5.33
C SER A 242 -14.40 -17.34 -4.98
N ALA A 243 -15.19 -18.02 -5.81
CA ALA A 243 -15.55 -19.41 -5.52
C ALA A 243 -15.82 -20.24 -6.77
N LEU A 244 -15.29 -21.46 -6.77
CA LEU A 244 -15.47 -22.47 -7.80
C LEU A 244 -16.12 -23.72 -7.20
N LEU A 245 -17.11 -24.26 -7.90
CA LEU A 245 -17.84 -25.48 -7.61
C LEU A 245 -17.42 -26.58 -8.59
N CYS A 246 -17.04 -27.70 -8.02
CA CYS A 246 -16.83 -28.95 -8.72
C CYS A 246 -17.92 -29.94 -8.30
N ASP A 247 -18.79 -30.33 -9.23
CA ASP A 247 -19.80 -31.36 -8.98
C ASP A 247 -19.32 -32.70 -9.55
N PHE A 248 -18.86 -33.59 -8.68
CA PHE A 248 -18.43 -34.94 -9.04
C PHE A 248 -19.60 -35.92 -9.13
N GLY A 249 -20.83 -35.50 -8.78
CA GLY A 249 -22.04 -36.32 -8.79
C GLY A 249 -22.01 -37.44 -7.74
N GLU A 250 -22.62 -38.57 -8.07
CA GLU A 250 -22.59 -39.76 -7.22
C GLU A 250 -21.24 -40.48 -7.35
N TRP A 251 -20.69 -40.92 -6.22
CA TRP A 251 -19.47 -41.71 -6.18
C TRP A 251 -19.79 -43.21 -6.09
N PRO A 252 -19.46 -44.02 -7.12
CA PRO A 252 -19.82 -45.45 -7.14
C PRO A 252 -18.89 -46.33 -6.29
N GLY A 253 -17.77 -45.80 -5.79
CA GLY A 253 -16.75 -46.56 -5.07
C GLY A 253 -17.00 -46.63 -3.56
N GLN A 254 -16.15 -47.41 -2.87
CA GLN A 254 -16.14 -47.46 -1.42
C GLN A 254 -15.74 -46.10 -0.82
N ALA A 255 -16.27 -45.80 0.37
CA ALA A 255 -15.84 -44.64 1.13
C ALA A 255 -14.35 -44.77 1.51
N GLY A 256 -13.61 -43.68 1.37
CA GLY A 256 -12.19 -43.64 1.70
C GLY A 256 -11.65 -42.21 1.68
N PRO A 257 -10.38 -41.99 2.07
CA PRO A 257 -9.73 -40.70 1.95
C PRO A 257 -9.75 -40.23 0.50
N ALA A 258 -10.16 -38.97 0.31
CA ALA A 258 -10.18 -38.32 -1.00
C ALA A 258 -9.21 -37.15 -1.02
N HIS A 259 -8.44 -37.05 -2.11
CA HIS A 259 -7.61 -35.90 -2.43
C HIS A 259 -8.27 -35.12 -3.57
N VAL A 260 -8.39 -33.80 -3.42
CA VAL A 260 -9.00 -32.92 -4.43
C VAL A 260 -7.99 -31.89 -4.89
N GLU A 261 -7.86 -31.77 -6.20
CA GLU A 261 -6.98 -30.81 -6.86
C GLU A 261 -7.81 -29.90 -7.75
N LEU A 262 -7.42 -28.62 -7.80
CA LEU A 262 -7.94 -27.64 -8.75
C LEU A 262 -6.80 -27.25 -9.67
N PHE A 263 -7.04 -27.29 -10.98
CA PHE A 263 -6.06 -26.90 -11.99
C PHE A 263 -6.72 -25.99 -13.00
N ARG A 264 -5.92 -25.06 -13.50
CA ARG A 264 -6.28 -24.25 -14.65
C ARG A 264 -6.06 -25.09 -15.92
N ALA A 265 -7.09 -25.26 -16.73
CA ALA A 265 -6.96 -25.85 -18.05
C ALA A 265 -6.07 -24.92 -18.90
N LEU A 266 -4.99 -25.47 -19.45
CA LEU A 266 -4.21 -24.76 -20.45
C LEU A 266 -5.02 -24.72 -21.75
N PRO A 267 -5.09 -23.58 -22.44
CA PRO A 267 -5.74 -23.48 -23.75
C PRO A 267 -5.06 -24.36 -24.81
#